data_AF-A0A967H1B4-F1
#
_entry.id   AF-A0A967H1B4-F1
#
_cell.length_a   1.000
_cell.length_b   1.000
_cell.length_c   1.000
_cell.angle_alpha   90.00
_cell.angle_beta   90.00
_cell.angle_gamma   90.00
#
_symmetry.space_group_name_H-M   'P 1'
#
loop_
_entity.id
_entity.type
_entity.pdbx_description
1 polymer ?
#
loop_
_entity_poly.entity_id
_entity_poly.type
_entity_poly.pdbx_seq_one_letter_code
_entity_poly.pdbx_strand_id
1 'polypeptide(L)'
;MSLLQAIGQAQAAFITNENIQQAFDSLLKNLLRLTQSQQGFIGEILYEQEQGSDECKPYLKVRAMTSDATDSTNDFMFNGDLEFRDPDSLIGRAFSTLYPVISNNPASDSSGTNIPGDHLNMNAFLGIPIRHDN
;
A
#
# COMPACT_ATOMS: atom_id res chain seq x y z
N MET A 1 19.44 0.13 10.72
CA MET A 1 18.36 0.89 11.38
C MET A 1 17.34 -0.12 11.88
N SER A 2 16.82 0.04 13.11
CA SER A 2 15.73 -0.81 13.62
C SER A 2 14.36 -0.25 13.23
N LEU A 3 13.32 -1.08 13.25
CA LEU A 3 11.93 -0.66 12.98
C LEU A 3 11.49 0.50 13.88
N LEU A 4 11.85 0.43 15.16
CA LEU A 4 11.50 1.46 16.14
C LEU A 4 12.14 2.81 15.81
N GLN A 5 13.38 2.82 15.30
CA GLN A 5 14.05 4.05 14.85
C GLN A 5 13.37 4.65 13.62
N ALA A 6 12.94 3.81 12.67
CA ALA A 6 12.20 4.26 11.48
C ALA A 6 10.84 4.87 11.85
N ILE A 7 10.11 4.24 12.78
CA ILE A 7 8.83 4.78 13.30
C ILE A 7 9.06 6.12 13.99
N GLY A 8 10.06 6.22 14.87
CA GLY A 8 10.37 7.47 15.57
C GLY A 8 10.74 8.62 14.63
N GLN A 9 11.49 8.33 13.55
CA GLN A 9 11.82 9.33 12.53
C GLN A 9 10.59 9.78 11.73
N ALA A 10 9.71 8.85 11.36
CA ALA A 10 8.47 9.19 10.66
C ALA A 10 7.53 10.04 11.52
N GLN A 11 7.41 9.72 12.82
CA GLN A 11 6.63 10.51 13.77
C GLN A 11 7.21 11.92 13.94
N ALA A 12 8.52 12.04 14.11
CA ALA A 12 9.19 13.35 14.20
C ALA A 12 8.98 14.17 12.92
N ALA A 13 9.17 13.54 11.75
CA ALA A 13 8.95 14.17 10.46
C ALA A 13 7.50 14.68 10.32
N PHE A 14 6.51 13.86 10.65
CA PHE A 14 5.09 14.25 10.60
C PHE A 14 4.75 15.42 11.52
N ILE A 15 5.32 15.46 12.73
CA ILE A 15 5.11 16.58 13.67
C ILE A 15 5.72 17.89 13.13
N THR A 16 6.83 17.80 12.40
CA THR A 16 7.52 18.97 11.84
C THR A 16 7.06 19.41 10.45
N ASN A 17 6.39 18.53 9.68
CA ASN A 17 6.00 18.82 8.30
C ASN A 17 4.50 19.14 8.21
N GLU A 18 4.15 20.31 7.67
CA GLU A 18 2.76 20.64 7.29
C GLU A 18 2.28 19.86 6.05
N ASN A 19 3.15 19.08 5.40
CA ASN A 19 2.83 18.32 4.19
C ASN A 19 2.74 16.80 4.45
N ILE A 20 1.51 16.32 4.60
CA ILE A 20 1.16 14.92 4.85
C ILE A 20 1.68 13.94 3.77
N GLN A 21 1.76 14.38 2.50
CA GLN A 21 2.24 13.55 1.40
C GLN A 21 3.73 13.23 1.57
N GLN A 22 4.55 14.24 1.88
CA GLN A 22 5.98 14.05 2.13
C GLN A 22 6.24 13.15 3.35
N ALA A 23 5.37 13.20 4.35
CA ALA A 23 5.45 12.32 5.51
C ALA A 23 5.18 10.85 5.13
N PHE A 24 4.14 10.58 4.32
CA PHE A 24 3.86 9.24 3.81
C PHE A 24 5.00 8.71 2.93
N ASP A 25 5.55 9.53 2.02
CA ASP A 25 6.69 9.14 1.18
C ASP A 25 7.92 8.78 2.01
N SER A 26 8.24 9.60 3.02
CA SER A 26 9.39 9.37 3.90
C SER A 26 9.21 8.09 4.73
N LEU A 27 8.00 7.85 5.26
CA LEU A 27 7.67 6.63 5.98
C LEU A 27 7.80 5.41 5.08
N LEU A 28 7.21 5.44 3.88
CA LEU A 28 7.26 4.32 2.92
C LEU A 28 8.71 3.99 2.54
N LYS A 29 9.53 4.99 2.19
CA LYS A 29 10.96 4.79 1.86
C LYS A 29 11.72 4.12 3.01
N ASN A 30 11.47 4.56 4.25
CA ASN A 30 12.10 3.96 5.43
C ASN A 30 11.65 2.51 5.67
N LEU A 31 10.37 2.22 5.47
CA LEU A 31 9.81 0.86 5.59
C LEU A 31 10.41 -0.07 4.54
N LEU A 32 10.42 0.33 3.26
CA LEU A 32 10.98 -0.48 2.17
C LEU A 32 12.45 -0.80 2.41
N ARG A 33 13.25 0.18 2.83
CA ARG A 33 14.66 -0.02 3.18
C ARG A 33 14.85 -1.02 4.33
N LEU A 34 13.96 -0.99 5.31
CA LEU A 34 14.02 -1.86 6.48
C LEU A 34 13.59 -3.30 6.15
N THR A 35 12.54 -3.47 5.36
CA THR A 35 12.03 -4.78 4.93
C THR A 35 12.80 -5.35 3.75
N GLN A 36 13.72 -4.57 3.18
CA GLN A 36 14.47 -4.88 1.96
C GLN A 36 13.53 -5.16 0.77
N SER A 37 12.40 -4.45 0.73
CA SER A 37 11.41 -4.55 -0.34
C SER A 37 11.73 -3.58 -1.45
N GLN A 38 11.61 -4.02 -2.70
CA GLN A 38 11.92 -3.19 -3.88
C GLN A 38 10.83 -2.15 -4.16
N GLN A 39 9.60 -2.39 -3.74
CA GLN A 39 8.47 -1.51 -4.04
C GLN A 39 7.36 -1.68 -3.01
N GLY A 40 6.51 -0.66 -2.92
CA GLY A 40 5.32 -0.70 -2.08
C GLY A 40 4.53 0.59 -2.17
N PHE A 41 3.45 0.63 -1.39
CA PHE A 41 2.59 1.79 -1.28
C PHE A 41 1.98 1.88 0.13
N ILE A 42 1.51 3.07 0.49
CA ILE A 42 0.65 3.30 1.64
C ILE A 42 -0.68 3.82 1.10
N GLY A 43 -1.79 3.27 1.57
CA GLY A 43 -3.13 3.68 1.16
C GLY A 43 -4.07 3.82 2.34
N GLU A 44 -5.16 4.54 2.12
CA GLU A 44 -6.25 4.74 3.06
C GLU A 44 -7.46 3.91 2.62
N ILE A 45 -8.07 3.20 3.57
CA ILE A 45 -9.28 2.41 3.32
C ILE A 45 -10.47 3.34 3.46
N LEU A 46 -11.19 3.53 2.35
CA LEU A 46 -12.38 4.35 2.25
C LEU A 46 -13.59 3.45 1.97
N TYR A 47 -14.77 3.95 2.27
CA TYR A 47 -16.03 3.21 2.11
C TYR A 47 -16.97 3.98 1.20
N GLU A 48 -17.52 3.31 0.20
CA GLU A 48 -18.46 3.90 -0.76
C GLU A 48 -19.81 3.19 -0.68
N GLN A 49 -20.90 3.96 -0.70
CA GLN A 49 -22.25 3.41 -0.73
C GLN A 49 -22.52 2.79 -2.10
N GLU A 50 -22.92 1.52 -2.13
CA GLU A 50 -23.38 0.91 -3.37
C GLU A 50 -24.87 1.27 -3.62
N GLN A 51 -25.19 1.66 -4.86
CA GLN A 51 -26.56 1.99 -5.22
C GLN A 51 -27.47 0.75 -5.06
N GLY A 52 -28.52 0.88 -4.24
CA GLY A 52 -29.47 -0.21 -4.00
C GLY A 52 -29.02 -1.23 -2.94
N SER A 53 -27.95 -0.95 -2.21
CA SER A 53 -27.52 -1.72 -1.04
C SER A 53 -27.49 -0.81 0.20
N ASP A 54 -27.77 -1.40 1.37
CA ASP A 54 -27.53 -0.74 2.67
C ASP A 54 -26.06 -0.89 3.13
N GLU A 55 -25.26 -1.67 2.42
CA GLU A 55 -23.85 -1.93 2.73
C GLU A 55 -22.91 -0.98 1.99
N CYS A 56 -21.85 -0.53 2.67
CA CYS A 56 -20.74 0.19 2.04
C CYS A 56 -19.64 -0.77 1.61
N LYS A 57 -19.12 -0.60 0.39
CA LYS A 57 -17.98 -1.37 -0.12
C LYS A 57 -16.66 -0.66 0.19
N PRO A 58 -15.67 -1.37 0.77
CA PRO A 58 -14.36 -0.79 1.00
C PRO A 58 -13.57 -0.70 -0.32
N TYR A 59 -12.77 0.34 -0.46
CA TYR A 59 -11.74 0.47 -1.47
C TYR A 59 -10.50 1.13 -0.88
N LEU A 60 -9.36 0.91 -1.51
CA LEU A 60 -8.10 1.46 -1.04
C LEU A 60 -7.64 2.59 -1.96
N LYS A 61 -7.58 3.81 -1.44
CA LYS A 61 -6.99 4.96 -2.13
C LYS A 61 -5.53 5.09 -1.78
N VAL A 62 -4.65 5.03 -2.78
CA VAL A 62 -3.20 5.15 -2.57
C VAL A 62 -2.86 6.58 -2.15
N ARG A 63 -1.96 6.72 -1.17
CA ARG A 63 -1.47 8.00 -0.65
C ARG A 63 0.01 8.20 -0.91
N ALA A 64 0.79 7.14 -1.01
CA ALA A 64 2.19 7.16 -1.42
C ALA A 64 2.53 5.84 -2.12
N MET A 65 3.40 5.89 -3.14
CA MET A 65 3.88 4.71 -3.86
C MET A 65 5.36 4.91 -4.22
N THR A 66 6.16 3.85 -4.13
CA THR A 66 7.59 3.90 -4.46
C THR A 66 8.02 2.55 -5.05
N SER A 67 8.92 2.60 -6.03
CA SER A 67 9.59 1.45 -6.62
C SER A 67 11.06 1.79 -6.86
N ASP A 68 11.96 0.89 -6.44
CA ASP A 68 13.40 0.93 -6.67
C ASP A 68 13.79 0.31 -8.02
N ALA A 69 12.84 0.16 -8.96
CA ALA A 69 13.12 -0.38 -10.29
C ALA A 69 14.22 0.45 -10.96
N THR A 70 15.41 -0.13 -11.08
CA THR A 70 16.57 0.41 -11.80
C THR A 70 16.35 0.57 -13.30
N ASP A 71 15.13 0.32 -13.80
CA ASP A 71 14.75 0.59 -15.17
C ASP A 71 14.21 2.02 -15.25
N SER A 72 15.15 2.92 -15.53
CA SER A 72 15.07 4.38 -15.60
C SER A 72 14.15 4.92 -16.70
N THR A 73 13.02 4.27 -16.98
CA THR A 73 12.04 4.72 -17.98
C THR A 73 10.71 5.17 -17.37
N ASN A 74 10.42 4.81 -16.12
CA ASN A 74 9.22 5.27 -15.42
C ASN A 74 9.61 5.80 -14.03
N ASP A 75 10.05 7.05 -13.97
CA ASP A 75 9.76 7.88 -12.78
C ASP A 75 8.23 7.89 -12.66
N PHE A 76 7.67 6.91 -11.95
CA PHE A 76 6.24 6.78 -11.77
C PHE A 76 5.79 7.96 -10.91
N MET A 77 5.46 9.06 -11.56
CA MET A 77 4.83 10.21 -10.93
C MET A 77 3.42 9.80 -10.54
N PHE A 78 3.30 9.26 -9.33
CA PHE A 78 2.01 9.03 -8.69
C PHE A 78 1.29 10.37 -8.54
N ASN A 79 0.12 10.52 -9.18
CA ASN A 79 -0.66 11.76 -9.20
C ASN A 79 -1.75 11.82 -8.10
N GLY A 80 -1.85 10.81 -7.22
CA GLY A 80 -2.83 10.78 -6.15
C GLY A 80 -4.13 10.00 -6.43
N ASP A 81 -4.34 9.53 -7.66
CA ASP A 81 -5.65 9.00 -8.11
C ASP A 81 -5.68 7.47 -8.32
N LEU A 82 -4.67 6.74 -7.83
CA LEU A 82 -4.67 5.27 -7.91
C LEU A 82 -5.55 4.67 -6.80
N GLU A 83 -6.46 3.79 -7.19
CA GLU A 83 -7.37 3.09 -6.28
C GLU A 83 -7.37 1.58 -6.56
N PHE A 84 -7.46 0.77 -5.51
CA PHE A 84 -7.71 -0.66 -5.60
C PHE A 84 -9.12 -0.97 -5.10
N ARG A 85 -9.91 -1.64 -5.94
CA ARG A 85 -11.34 -1.91 -5.71
C ARG A 85 -11.73 -3.38 -5.78
N ASP A 86 -10.82 -4.25 -6.24
CA ASP A 86 -11.04 -5.69 -6.30
C ASP A 86 -10.78 -6.33 -4.92
N PRO A 87 -11.82 -6.77 -4.18
CA PRO A 87 -11.68 -7.34 -2.84
C PRO A 87 -11.08 -8.75 -2.85
N ASP A 88 -11.08 -9.45 -4.00
CA ASP A 88 -10.59 -10.82 -4.15
C ASP A 88 -9.09 -10.86 -4.46
N SER A 89 -8.51 -9.74 -4.90
CA SER A 89 -7.06 -9.58 -5.08
C SER A 89 -6.30 -9.69 -3.75
N LEU A 90 -4.97 -9.92 -3.80
CA LEU A 90 -4.10 -9.89 -2.60
C LEU A 90 -4.21 -8.59 -1.80
N ILE A 91 -4.24 -7.45 -2.50
CA ILE A 91 -4.43 -6.12 -1.91
C ILE A 91 -5.85 -6.00 -1.36
N GLY A 92 -6.82 -6.45 -2.17
CA GLY A 92 -8.24 -6.62 -1.84
C GLY A 92 -8.47 -7.23 -0.47
N ARG A 93 -7.97 -8.44 -0.29
CA ARG A 93 -8.11 -9.22 0.94
C ARG A 93 -7.55 -8.48 2.15
N ALA A 94 -6.46 -7.73 2.00
CA ALA A 94 -5.91 -6.95 3.12
C ALA A 94 -6.86 -5.83 3.54
N PHE A 95 -7.39 -5.03 2.62
CA PHE A 95 -8.28 -3.93 2.99
C PHE A 95 -9.72 -4.37 3.31
N SER A 96 -10.20 -5.48 2.74
CA SER A 96 -11.57 -5.96 2.95
C SER A 96 -11.72 -6.73 4.26
N THR A 97 -10.75 -7.59 4.60
CA THR A 97 -10.78 -8.38 5.84
C THR A 97 -10.17 -7.63 7.03
N LEU A 98 -9.37 -6.59 6.73
CA LEU A 98 -8.56 -5.86 7.69
C LEU A 98 -7.63 -6.77 8.53
N TYR A 99 -7.28 -7.95 8.02
CA TYR A 99 -6.25 -8.83 8.59
C TYR A 99 -4.96 -8.78 7.75
N PRO A 100 -3.78 -9.01 8.35
CA PRO A 100 -2.54 -9.13 7.59
C PRO A 100 -2.62 -10.23 6.52
N VAL A 101 -2.11 -9.94 5.33
CA VAL A 101 -2.03 -10.88 4.20
C VAL A 101 -0.57 -11.04 3.80
N ILE A 102 -0.11 -12.28 3.70
CA ILE A 102 1.26 -12.63 3.29
C ILE A 102 1.17 -13.66 2.17
N SER A 103 1.87 -13.43 1.06
CA SER A 103 2.00 -14.41 -0.02
C SER A 103 3.43 -14.45 -0.51
N ASN A 104 4.09 -15.60 -0.39
CA ASN A 104 5.46 -15.82 -0.88
C ASN A 104 5.51 -16.30 -2.33
N ASN A 105 4.34 -16.51 -2.96
CA ASN A 105 4.24 -16.81 -4.38
C ASN A 105 2.95 -16.20 -4.97
N PRO A 106 2.89 -14.86 -5.10
CA PRO A 106 1.72 -14.15 -5.60
C PRO A 106 1.22 -14.65 -6.96
N ALA A 107 2.13 -15.09 -7.84
CA ALA A 107 1.78 -15.62 -9.17
C ALA A 107 0.98 -16.93 -9.12
N SER A 108 1.15 -17.73 -8.06
CA SER A 108 0.40 -18.98 -7.85
C SER A 108 -0.83 -18.83 -6.97
N ASP A 109 -0.96 -17.69 -6.30
CA ASP A 109 -2.10 -17.39 -5.43
C ASP A 109 -3.27 -17.04 -6.34
N SER A 110 -4.18 -18.00 -6.56
CA SER A 110 -5.37 -17.91 -7.43
C SER A 110 -6.34 -16.78 -7.09
N SER A 111 -6.00 -15.98 -6.07
CA SER A 111 -6.67 -14.76 -5.64
C SER A 111 -6.33 -13.59 -6.58
N GLY A 112 -6.93 -13.60 -7.77
CA GLY A 112 -7.17 -12.42 -8.60
C GLY A 112 -5.96 -11.51 -8.85
N THR A 113 -4.93 -12.00 -9.54
CA THR A 113 -3.96 -11.12 -10.21
C THR A 113 -4.60 -10.49 -11.46
N ASN A 114 -5.58 -9.61 -11.27
CA ASN A 114 -5.94 -8.64 -12.30
C ASN A 114 -5.11 -7.37 -12.08
N ILE A 115 -3.81 -7.48 -12.37
CA ILE A 115 -2.92 -6.32 -12.47
C ILE A 115 -2.73 -6.07 -13.97
N PRO A 116 -3.28 -4.96 -14.52
CA PRO A 116 -2.99 -4.58 -15.89
C PRO A 116 -1.51 -4.20 -15.99
N GLY A 117 -0.76 -4.89 -16.85
CA GLY A 117 0.65 -4.61 -17.12
C GLY A 117 1.59 -5.62 -16.47
N ASP A 118 2.43 -6.21 -17.32
CA ASP A 118 3.48 -7.22 -17.05
C ASP A 118 4.62 -6.70 -16.13
N HIS A 119 4.39 -5.61 -15.39
CA HIS A 119 5.43 -4.78 -14.78
C HIS A 119 5.57 -4.99 -13.26
N LEU A 120 4.79 -5.87 -12.66
CA LEU A 120 4.87 -6.21 -11.24
C LEU A 120 5.23 -7.70 -11.10
N ASN A 121 6.46 -8.07 -11.46
CA ASN A 121 7.09 -9.33 -11.01
C ASN A 121 7.22 -9.29 -9.47
N MET A 122 6.11 -9.52 -8.77
CA MET A 122 6.06 -9.57 -7.32
C MET A 122 6.39 -10.99 -6.87
N ASN A 123 7.61 -11.18 -6.41
CA ASN A 123 8.05 -12.46 -5.85
C ASN A 123 7.41 -12.76 -4.49
N ALA A 124 7.00 -11.71 -3.76
CA ALA A 124 6.32 -11.82 -2.48
C ALA A 124 5.43 -10.59 -2.24
N PHE A 125 4.42 -10.75 -1.40
CA PHE A 125 3.47 -9.70 -0.99
C PHE A 125 3.28 -9.72 0.53
N LEU A 126 3.22 -8.53 1.12
CA LEU A 126 2.88 -8.29 2.52
C LEU A 126 1.93 -7.09 2.58
N GLY A 127 0.69 -7.33 2.99
CA GLY A 127 -0.28 -6.30 3.32
C GLY A 127 -0.54 -6.28 4.82
N ILE A 128 -0.34 -5.14 5.48
CA ILE A 128 -0.59 -4.97 6.92
C ILE A 128 -1.63 -3.85 7.10
N PRO A 129 -2.90 -4.19 7.35
CA PRO A 129 -3.91 -3.21 7.70
C PRO A 129 -3.60 -2.58 9.06
N ILE A 130 -3.70 -1.26 9.15
CA ILE A 130 -3.55 -0.51 10.39
C ILE A 130 -4.95 -0.07 10.81
N ARG A 131 -5.36 -0.43 12.02
CA ARG A 131 -6.61 0.03 12.64
C ARG A 131 -6.26 0.94 13.80
N HIS A 132 -7.08 1.96 14.01
CA HIS A 132 -7.10 2.71 15.25
C HIS A 132 -8.25 2.14 16.08
N ASP A 133 -7.94 1.53 17.23
CA ASP A 133 -8.98 1.14 18.18
C ASP A 133 -9.57 2.43 18.76
N ASN A 134 -10.91 2.57 18.66
CA ASN A 134 -11.66 3.61 19.33
C ASN A 134 -12.08 3.15 20.73
#